data_AF-A0A438CNI8-F1
#
_entry.id   AF-A0A438CNI8-F1
#
_cell.length_a   1.000
_cell.length_b   1.000
_cell.length_c   1.000
_cell.angle_alpha   90.00
_cell.angle_beta   90.00
_cell.angle_gamma   90.00
#
_symmetry.space_group_name_H-M   'P 1'
#
loop_
_entity.id
_entity.type
_entity.pdbx_description
1 polymer ?
#
loop_
_entity_poly.entity_id
_entity_poly.type
_entity_poly.pdbx_seq_one_letter_code
_entity_poly.pdbx_strand_id
1 'polypeptide(L)'
;MVMVRPLDSMPNLQARLRLEGESPNCWDSLFELQSCTSEVIMFFLNGETHLGPNCCRAIRIIEQQCWPALLTLLGFTPQEEDILRGYCDATDSTPTPLPPPPHPVDPTFTISHHFIP
;
A
#
# COMPACT_ATOMS: atom_id res chain seq x y z
N MET A 1 8.85 -28.03 -37.75
CA MET A 1 9.82 -26.98 -37.35
C MET A 1 9.76 -26.84 -35.84
N VAL A 2 10.86 -27.10 -35.14
CA VAL A 2 10.99 -26.88 -33.69
C VAL A 2 11.56 -25.47 -33.50
N MET A 3 10.83 -24.58 -32.83
CA MET A 3 11.38 -23.28 -32.44
C MET A 3 12.23 -23.48 -31.20
N VAL A 4 13.55 -23.42 -31.38
CA VAL A 4 14.51 -23.33 -30.27
C VAL A 4 14.46 -21.89 -29.78
N ARG A 5 14.00 -21.66 -28.54
CA ARG A 5 14.06 -20.32 -27.93
C ARG A 5 15.54 -19.93 -27.79
N PRO A 6 15.97 -18.77 -28.29
CA PRO A 6 17.35 -18.30 -28.12
C PRO A 6 17.65 -18.13 -26.62
N LEU A 7 18.78 -18.68 -26.16
CA LEU A 7 19.30 -18.50 -24.79
C LEU A 7 19.68 -17.02 -24.48
N ASP A 8 19.63 -16.15 -25.49
CA ASP A 8 20.05 -14.74 -25.43
C ASP A 8 19.05 -13.82 -24.71
N SER A 9 17.84 -14.29 -24.44
CA SER A 9 16.79 -13.50 -23.77
C SER A 9 16.38 -14.09 -22.43
N MET A 10 17.35 -14.63 -21.67
CA MET A 10 17.12 -14.87 -20.24
C MET A 10 17.40 -13.55 -19.52
N PRO A 11 16.38 -12.89 -18.94
CA PRO A 11 16.61 -11.70 -18.14
C PRO A 11 17.65 -12.04 -17.07
N ASN A 12 18.64 -11.16 -16.91
CA ASN A 12 19.66 -11.32 -15.89
C ASN A 12 18.99 -11.40 -14.50
N LEU A 13 19.73 -11.83 -13.48
CA LEU A 13 19.18 -11.99 -12.13
C LEU A 13 18.50 -10.71 -11.63
N GLN A 14 19.06 -9.54 -11.94
CA GLN A 14 18.53 -8.25 -11.54
C GLN A 14 17.21 -7.93 -12.26
N ALA A 15 17.10 -8.23 -13.55
CA ALA A 15 15.87 -8.09 -14.33
C ALA A 15 14.78 -9.07 -13.87
N ARG A 16 15.17 -10.30 -13.48
CA ARG A 16 14.26 -11.29 -12.89
C ARG A 16 13.75 -10.87 -11.51
N LEU A 17 14.64 -10.30 -10.72
CA LEU A 17 14.34 -9.77 -9.39
C LEU A 17 13.85 -8.31 -9.44
N ARG A 18 13.61 -7.73 -10.63
CA ARG A 18 13.15 -6.33 -10.79
C ARG A 18 13.97 -5.33 -9.94
N LEU A 19 15.30 -5.46 -9.94
CA LEU A 19 16.23 -4.56 -9.25
C LEU A 19 16.66 -3.35 -10.11
N GLU A 20 16.40 -3.38 -11.42
CA GLU A 20 16.92 -2.38 -12.38
C GLU A 20 15.90 -1.25 -12.63
N GLY A 21 16.29 -0.01 -12.28
CA GLY A 21 15.75 1.27 -12.77
C GLY A 21 14.28 1.58 -12.48
N GLU A 22 14.01 2.66 -11.73
CA GLU A 22 12.71 3.38 -11.57
C GLU A 22 11.43 2.53 -11.43
N SER A 23 11.57 1.24 -11.13
CA SER A 23 10.49 0.36 -10.71
C SER A 23 10.12 0.73 -9.28
N PRO A 24 8.84 0.66 -8.88
CA PRO A 24 8.52 0.75 -7.46
C PRO A 24 9.38 -0.29 -6.74
N ASN A 25 10.03 0.10 -5.64
CA ASN A 25 10.95 -0.78 -4.93
C ASN A 25 10.15 -1.99 -4.41
N CYS A 26 10.11 -3.04 -5.23
CA CYS A 26 9.34 -4.25 -4.98
C CYS A 26 9.81 -4.96 -3.72
N TRP A 27 11.09 -4.76 -3.40
CA TRP A 27 11.70 -5.16 -2.14
C TRP A 27 11.17 -4.38 -0.95
N ASP A 28 11.08 -3.05 -1.04
CA ASP A 28 10.52 -2.23 0.04
C ASP A 28 9.05 -2.61 0.27
N SER A 29 8.29 -2.78 -0.81
CA SER A 29 6.88 -3.20 -0.71
C SER A 29 6.73 -4.60 -0.14
N LEU A 30 7.67 -5.51 -0.44
CA LEU A 30 7.72 -6.83 0.18
C LEU A 30 8.02 -6.76 1.67
N PHE A 31 8.95 -5.91 2.10
CA PHE A 31 9.22 -5.70 3.52
C PHE A 31 8.05 -5.04 4.25
N GLU A 32 7.38 -4.08 3.62
CA GLU A 32 6.14 -3.50 4.13
C GLU A 32 5.05 -4.58 4.29
N LEU A 33 4.84 -5.43 3.27
CA LEU A 33 3.90 -6.55 3.37
C LEU A 33 4.26 -7.51 4.52
N GLN A 34 5.55 -7.79 4.70
CA GLN A 34 6.04 -8.62 5.80
C GLN A 34 5.73 -8.01 7.17
N SER A 35 5.83 -6.69 7.32
CA SER A 35 5.47 -5.99 8.56
C SER A 35 3.97 -6.11 8.91
N CYS A 36 3.11 -6.19 7.90
CA CYS A 36 1.66 -6.29 8.05
C CYS A 36 1.15 -7.74 8.17
N THR A 37 2.03 -8.74 8.24
CA THR A 37 1.64 -10.17 8.30
C THR A 37 0.63 -10.44 9.41
N SER A 38 0.74 -9.76 10.56
CA SER A 38 -0.23 -9.88 11.65
C SER A 38 -1.63 -9.39 11.27
N GLU A 39 -1.73 -8.26 10.57
CA GLU A 39 -3.00 -7.70 10.11
C GLU A 39 -3.66 -8.64 9.10
N VAL A 40 -2.87 -9.18 8.17
CA VAL A 40 -3.35 -10.11 7.15
C VAL A 40 -3.82 -11.43 7.77
N ILE A 41 -3.05 -12.01 8.70
CA ILE A 41 -3.47 -13.25 9.40
C ILE A 41 -4.76 -13.01 10.19
N MET A 42 -4.82 -11.92 10.96
CA MET A 42 -6.01 -11.63 11.76
C MET A 42 -7.23 -11.30 10.89
N PHE A 43 -7.04 -10.72 9.70
CA PHE A 43 -8.10 -10.40 8.76
C PHE A 43 -8.80 -11.69 8.30
N PHE A 44 -8.04 -12.74 7.99
CA PHE A 44 -8.61 -14.03 7.60
C PHE A 44 -9.12 -14.85 8.79
N LEU A 45 -8.47 -14.80 9.96
CA LEU A 45 -8.88 -15.59 11.13
C LEU A 45 -10.13 -15.05 11.82
N ASN A 46 -10.27 -13.72 11.90
CA ASN A 46 -11.32 -13.07 12.68
C ASN A 46 -12.34 -12.32 11.81
N GLY A 47 -12.01 -12.01 10.55
CA GLY A 47 -12.88 -11.20 9.68
C GLY A 47 -13.02 -9.73 10.12
N GLU A 48 -12.31 -9.30 11.16
CA GLU A 48 -12.57 -8.04 11.86
C GLU A 48 -11.35 -7.11 12.00
N THR A 49 -10.16 -7.49 11.53
CA THR A 49 -9.00 -6.59 11.58
C THR A 49 -8.79 -5.90 10.25
N HIS A 50 -8.98 -4.59 10.25
CA HIS A 50 -8.74 -3.73 9.10
C HIS A 50 -7.28 -3.81 8.65
N LEU A 51 -7.04 -3.92 7.34
CA LEU A 51 -5.71 -3.69 6.78
C LEU A 51 -5.41 -2.19 6.78
N GLY A 52 -4.27 -1.81 7.33
CA GLY A 52 -3.81 -0.44 7.35
C GLY A 52 -3.48 0.10 5.95
N PRO A 53 -3.40 1.42 5.79
CA PRO A 53 -3.13 2.06 4.49
C PRO A 53 -1.76 1.66 3.91
N ASN A 54 -0.76 1.41 4.77
CA ASN A 54 0.55 0.93 4.33
C ASN A 54 0.49 -0.52 3.84
N CYS A 55 -0.27 -1.38 4.54
CA CYS A 55 -0.52 -2.76 4.12
C CYS A 55 -1.17 -2.79 2.73
N CYS A 56 -2.24 -2.02 2.54
CA CYS A 56 -2.93 -1.96 1.26
C CYS A 56 -2.09 -1.37 0.13
N ARG A 57 -1.23 -0.38 0.43
CA ARG A 57 -0.26 0.15 -0.53
C ARG A 57 0.73 -0.95 -0.97
N ALA A 58 1.27 -1.71 -0.02
CA ALA A 58 2.22 -2.78 -0.30
C ALA A 58 1.61 -3.89 -1.17
N ILE A 59 0.40 -4.35 -0.84
CA ILE A 59 -0.35 -5.35 -1.62
C ILE A 59 -0.50 -4.88 -3.07
N ARG A 60 -0.99 -3.65 -3.28
CA ARG A 60 -1.19 -3.09 -4.63
C ARG A 60 0.10 -3.03 -5.45
N ILE A 61 1.20 -2.57 -4.85
CA ILE A 61 2.50 -2.48 -5.54
C ILE A 61 2.97 -3.89 -5.94
N ILE A 62 2.87 -4.86 -5.03
CA ILE A 62 3.30 -6.23 -5.28
C ILE A 62 2.50 -6.86 -6.43
N GLU A 63 1.18 -6.73 -6.39
CA GLU A 63 0.27 -7.32 -7.38
C GLU A 63 0.40 -6.70 -8.77
N GLN A 64 0.47 -5.37 -8.85
CA GLN A 64 0.37 -4.66 -10.12
C GLN A 64 1.72 -4.41 -10.79
N GLN A 65 2.79 -4.23 -10.00
CA GLN A 65 4.04 -3.67 -10.50
C GLN A 65 5.24 -4.60 -10.36
N CYS A 66 5.17 -5.60 -9.48
CA CYS A 66 6.34 -6.38 -9.11
C CYS A 66 6.34 -7.76 -9.75
N TRP A 67 5.69 -8.72 -9.09
CA TRP A 67 5.62 -10.09 -9.57
C TRP A 67 4.19 -10.59 -9.38
N PRO A 68 3.38 -10.55 -10.44
CA PRO A 68 2.08 -11.24 -10.41
C PRO A 68 2.36 -12.71 -10.06
N ALA A 69 1.75 -13.20 -8.97
CA ALA A 69 2.01 -14.46 -8.27
C ALA A 69 3.06 -14.48 -7.13
N LEU A 70 3.65 -13.35 -6.69
CA LEU A 70 4.48 -13.33 -5.48
C LEU A 70 3.68 -13.78 -4.26
N LEU A 71 2.45 -13.30 -4.13
CA LEU A 71 1.56 -13.66 -3.04
C LEU A 71 1.33 -15.18 -3.05
N THR A 72 1.14 -15.78 -4.23
CA THR A 72 1.05 -17.24 -4.34
C THR A 72 2.32 -17.97 -3.88
N LEU A 73 3.51 -17.43 -4.17
CA LEU A 73 4.78 -17.97 -3.66
C LEU A 73 4.93 -17.82 -2.14
N LEU A 74 4.32 -16.79 -1.55
CA LEU A 74 4.27 -16.57 -0.10
C LEU A 74 3.20 -17.43 0.60
N GLY A 75 2.46 -18.25 -0.14
CA GLY A 75 1.47 -19.18 0.38
C GLY A 75 0.03 -18.68 0.35
N PHE A 76 -0.24 -17.52 -0.26
CA PHE A 76 -1.61 -17.06 -0.49
C PHE A 76 -2.26 -17.84 -1.63
N THR A 77 -3.53 -18.19 -1.47
CA THR A 77 -4.36 -18.71 -2.54
C THR A 77 -4.79 -17.57 -3.47
N PRO A 78 -5.13 -17.87 -4.75
CA PRO A 78 -5.67 -16.86 -5.66
C PRO A 78 -6.95 -16.19 -5.15
N GLN A 79 -7.71 -16.90 -4.31
CA GLN A 79 -8.94 -16.37 -3.73
C GLN A 79 -8.66 -15.40 -2.57
N GLU A 80 -7.66 -15.69 -1.74
CA GLU A 80 -7.19 -14.75 -0.70
C GLU A 80 -6.58 -13.49 -1.32
N GLU A 81 -5.85 -13.62 -2.44
CA GLU A 81 -5.34 -12.49 -3.23
C GLU A 81 -6.49 -11.56 -3.67
N ASP A 82 -7.53 -12.12 -4.30
CA ASP A 82 -8.68 -11.34 -4.78
C ASP A 82 -9.43 -10.63 -3.64
N ILE A 83 -9.54 -11.27 -2.48
CA ILE A 83 -10.14 -10.67 -1.28
C ILE A 83 -9.31 -9.48 -0.78
N LEU A 84 -7.98 -9.62 -0.68
CA LEU A 84 -7.09 -8.56 -0.23
C LEU A 84 -7.12 -7.36 -1.19
N ARG A 85 -7.08 -7.62 -2.49
CA ARG A 85 -7.22 -6.58 -3.53
C ARG A 85 -8.55 -5.86 -3.41
N GLY A 86 -9.66 -6.60 -3.34
CA GLY A 86 -10.99 -6.03 -3.21
C GLY A 86 -11.15 -5.14 -1.97
N TYR A 87 -10.59 -5.57 -0.83
CA TYR A 87 -10.57 -4.78 0.40
C TYR A 87 -9.77 -3.48 0.24
N CYS A 88 -8.58 -3.56 -0.34
CA CYS A 88 -7.69 -2.42 -0.49
C CYS A 88 -8.17 -1.41 -1.54
N ASP A 89 -8.89 -1.85 -2.57
CA ASP A 89 -9.49 -0.95 -3.56
C ASP A 89 -10.72 -0.21 -3.00
N ALA A 90 -11.50 -0.86 -2.13
CA ALA A 90 -12.65 -0.25 -1.46
C ALA A 90 -12.22 0.83 -0.44
N THR A 91 -11.09 0.65 0.24
CA THR A 91 -10.58 1.61 1.23
C THR A 91 -9.97 2.86 0.59
N ASP A 92 -9.36 2.76 -0.60
CA ASP A 92 -8.84 3.90 -1.37
C ASP A 92 -9.96 4.85 -1.85
N SER A 93 -11.18 4.32 -1.98
CA SER A 93 -12.38 5.08 -2.37
C SER A 93 -12.99 5.88 -1.22
N THR A 94 -12.50 5.72 0.02
CA THR A 94 -12.96 6.50 1.17
C THR A 94 -12.22 7.83 1.17
N PRO A 95 -12.92 8.97 0.96
CA PRO A 95 -12.25 10.27 0.96
C PRO A 95 -11.60 10.50 2.32
N THR A 96 -10.31 10.82 2.30
CA THR A 96 -9.56 11.30 3.45
C THR A 96 -10.39 12.35 4.20
N PRO A 97 -10.54 12.27 5.54
CA PRO A 97 -11.21 13.33 6.28
C PRO A 97 -10.57 14.67 5.91
N LEU A 98 -11.35 15.56 5.29
CA LEU A 98 -10.90 16.90 4.94
C LEU A 98 -10.28 17.53 6.20
N PRO A 99 -9.11 18.21 6.08
CA PRO A 99 -8.58 18.97 7.20
C PRO A 99 -9.67 19.92 7.72
N PRO A 100 -9.78 20.09 9.05
CA PRO A 100 -10.77 21.00 9.61
C PRO A 100 -10.61 22.38 8.95
N PRO A 101 -11.72 23.04 8.57
CA PRO A 101 -11.65 24.35 7.92
C PRO A 101 -10.85 25.29 8.82
N PRO A 102 -9.97 26.15 8.26
CA PRO A 102 -9.24 27.11 9.06
C PRO A 102 -10.24 27.97 9.83
N HIS A 103 -10.21 27.86 11.16
CA HIS A 103 -11.01 28.70 12.03
C HIS A 103 -10.72 30.17 11.70
N PRO A 104 -11.74 31.02 11.51
CA PRO A 104 -11.54 32.45 11.39
C PRO A 104 -10.84 32.94 12.66
N VAL A 105 -9.61 33.42 12.52
CA VAL A 105 -8.97 34.24 13.54
C VAL A 105 -9.78 35.53 13.62
N ASP A 106 -10.62 35.64 14.64
CA ASP A 106 -11.37 36.87 14.92
C ASP A 106 -10.38 37.94 15.40
N PRO A 107 -10.10 39.00 14.62
CA PRO A 107 -9.16 40.03 15.01
C PRO A 107 -9.94 41.14 15.71
N THR A 108 -10.58 40.86 16.84
CA THR A 108 -11.21 41.91 17.64
C THR A 108 -11.19 41.58 19.12
N PHE A 109 -10.01 41.65 19.74
CA PHE A 109 -9.91 42.11 21.13
C PHE A 109 -8.59 42.85 21.36
N THR A 110 -8.38 43.91 20.58
CA THR A 110 -7.55 45.03 21.03
C THR A 110 -8.44 46.24 21.13
N ILE A 111 -9.12 46.40 22.27
CA ILE A 111 -9.50 47.72 22.78
C ILE A 111 -9.72 47.59 24.29
N SER A 112 -8.87 48.34 24.99
CA SER A 112 -9.16 49.06 26.23
C SER A 112 -9.54 48.25 27.46
N HIS A 113 -8.59 48.06 28.36
CA HIS A 113 -8.79 48.43 29.77
C HIS A 113 -7.45 48.89 30.36
N HIS A 114 -7.10 50.13 30.04
CA HIS A 114 -6.38 50.98 30.99
C HIS A 114 -7.44 51.58 31.93
N PHE A 115 -7.13 51.62 33.24
CA PHE A 115 -7.76 52.43 34.31
C PHE A 115 -8.82 51.76 35.23
N ILE A 116 -8.36 51.23 36.38
CA ILE A 116 -8.56 51.70 37.80
C ILE A 116 -9.94 52.33 38.14
N PRO A 117 -10.59 51.96 39.27
CA PRO A 117 -10.21 52.37 40.63
C PRO A 117 -9.63 51.29 41.53
#